data_AF-A0A1B6LFT0-F1
#
_entry.id   AF-A0A1B6LFT0-F1
#
_cell.length_a   1.000
_cell.length_b   1.000
_cell.length_c   1.000
_cell.angle_alpha   90.00
_cell.angle_beta   90.00
_cell.angle_gamma   90.00
#
_symmetry.space_group_name_H-M   'P 1'
#
loop_
_entity.id
_entity.type
_entity.pdbx_description
1 polymer ?
#
loop_
_entity_poly.entity_id
_entity_poly.type
_entity_poly.pdbx_seq_one_letter_code
_entity_poly.pdbx_strand_id
1 'polypeptide(L)'
;SLDGFLRYLMSEDNPIMATSKIDLADDMDQPLAHYFINSSHNTYLTGHQLTGKSSVEIYRQCLLAGCRCVELDFWNGRTEEPVIVHGYTFVPEISAREVIEAIAESAFKTSDYPVVLSFENHCNPRQQAKIAQYCRDYFG
;
A
#
# COMPACT_ATOMS: atom_id res chain seq x y z
N SER A 1 13.06 -46.45 2.27
CA SER A 1 12.59 -46.72 3.64
C SER A 1 11.44 -45.77 3.97
N LEU A 2 10.62 -46.08 4.98
CA LEU A 2 9.56 -45.19 5.45
C LEU A 2 10.09 -43.79 5.81
N ASP A 3 11.21 -43.73 6.53
CA ASP A 3 11.85 -42.46 6.91
C ASP A 3 12.29 -41.62 5.72
N GLY A 4 12.77 -42.26 4.64
CA GLY A 4 13.14 -41.56 3.41
C GLY A 4 11.93 -40.93 2.71
N PHE A 5 10.79 -41.64 2.70
CA PHE A 5 9.55 -41.12 2.14
C PHE A 5 8.98 -39.98 2.98
N LEU A 6 9.00 -40.08 4.32
CA LEU A 6 8.61 -39.00 5.21
C LEU A 6 9.48 -37.75 5.04
N ARG A 7 10.81 -37.93 4.87
CA ARG A 7 11.72 -36.81 4.57
C ARG A 7 11.37 -36.12 3.26
N TYR A 8 11.08 -36.88 2.20
CA TYR A 8 10.64 -36.31 0.92
C TYR A 8 9.33 -35.52 1.07
N LEU A 9 8.30 -36.10 1.71
CA LEU A 9 7.00 -35.43 1.87
C LEU A 9 7.07 -34.10 2.62
N MET A 10 8.06 -33.97 3.53
CA MET A 10 8.30 -32.77 4.33
C MET A 10 9.39 -31.85 3.75
N SER A 11 9.95 -32.20 2.58
CA SER A 11 11.03 -31.45 1.93
C SER A 11 10.50 -30.46 0.89
N GLU A 12 11.38 -29.54 0.49
CA GLU A 12 11.15 -28.58 -0.61
C GLU A 12 10.95 -29.27 -1.97
N ASP A 13 11.26 -30.57 -2.10
CA ASP A 13 11.02 -31.35 -3.32
C ASP A 13 9.56 -31.81 -3.47
N ASN A 14 8.73 -31.64 -2.43
CA ASN A 14 7.30 -31.94 -2.45
C ASN A 14 6.45 -30.71 -2.05
N PRO A 15 6.61 -29.56 -2.73
CA PRO A 15 5.89 -28.36 -2.34
C PRO A 15 4.41 -28.50 -2.71
N ILE A 16 3.53 -28.04 -1.83
CA ILE A 16 2.08 -28.01 -2.11
C ILE A 16 1.74 -27.01 -3.23
N MET A 17 2.53 -25.95 -3.34
CA MET A 17 2.40 -24.93 -4.38
C MET A 17 3.35 -25.23 -5.53
N ALA A 18 2.85 -25.19 -6.77
CA ALA A 18 3.70 -25.29 -7.94
C ALA A 18 4.64 -24.07 -8.02
N THR A 19 5.95 -24.31 -8.15
CA THR A 19 6.97 -23.24 -8.25
C THR A 19 6.69 -22.28 -9.42
N SER A 20 6.17 -22.79 -10.54
CA SER A 20 5.77 -21.98 -11.70
C SER A 20 4.64 -20.99 -11.43
N LYS A 21 3.94 -21.08 -10.29
CA LYS A 21 2.90 -20.13 -9.85
C LYS A 21 3.43 -19.12 -8.82
N ILE A 22 4.64 -19.34 -8.32
CA ILE A 22 5.33 -18.45 -7.38
C ILE A 22 6.24 -17.50 -8.17
N ASP A 23 6.86 -18.01 -9.23
CA ASP A 23 7.67 -17.20 -10.14
C ASP A 23 6.80 -16.27 -10.98
N LEU A 24 7.36 -15.10 -11.30
CA LEU A 24 6.74 -14.15 -12.22
C LEU A 24 6.76 -14.71 -13.65
N ALA A 25 5.70 -15.42 -14.02
CA ALA A 25 5.60 -16.16 -15.27
C ALA A 25 4.51 -15.64 -16.23
N ASP A 26 3.68 -14.69 -15.79
CA ASP A 26 2.61 -14.11 -16.60
C ASP A 26 3.17 -13.06 -17.59
N ASP A 27 2.44 -12.82 -18.68
CA ASP A 27 2.73 -11.73 -19.63
C ASP A 27 2.39 -10.39 -18.96
N MET A 28 3.39 -9.54 -18.76
CA MET A 28 3.27 -8.26 -18.05
C MET A 28 3.26 -7.03 -18.97
N ASP A 29 3.12 -7.25 -20.30
CA ASP A 29 3.10 -6.20 -21.32
C ASP A 29 1.69 -5.87 -21.87
N GLN A 30 0.63 -6.48 -21.30
CA GLN A 30 -0.75 -6.18 -21.66
C GLN A 30 -1.23 -4.85 -21.04
N PRO A 31 -2.36 -4.28 -21.50
CA PRO A 31 -2.96 -3.12 -20.84
C PRO A 31 -3.31 -3.39 -19.37
N LEU A 32 -3.20 -2.37 -18.51
CA LEU A 32 -3.44 -2.48 -17.06
C LEU A 32 -4.79 -3.13 -16.69
N ALA A 33 -5.82 -2.90 -17.50
CA ALA A 33 -7.17 -3.45 -17.30
C ALA A 33 -7.25 -4.98 -17.44
N HIS A 34 -6.19 -5.65 -17.90
CA HIS A 34 -6.15 -7.11 -18.04
C HIS A 34 -5.67 -7.82 -16.76
N TYR A 35 -5.24 -7.06 -15.75
CA TYR A 35 -4.67 -7.61 -14.53
C TYR A 35 -5.58 -7.39 -13.33
N PHE A 36 -5.62 -8.37 -12.43
CA PHE A 36 -6.10 -8.12 -11.08
C PHE A 36 -5.00 -7.41 -10.29
N ILE A 37 -5.33 -6.26 -9.72
CA ILE A 37 -4.39 -5.43 -8.96
C ILE A 37 -4.70 -5.58 -7.47
N ASN A 38 -3.71 -6.03 -6.71
CA ASN A 38 -3.80 -6.10 -5.26
C ASN A 38 -4.01 -4.68 -4.70
N SER A 39 -5.18 -4.44 -4.10
CA SER A 39 -5.66 -3.11 -3.74
C SER A 39 -6.12 -3.07 -2.29
N SER A 40 -5.82 -1.98 -1.61
CA SER A 40 -6.24 -1.73 -0.23
C SER A 40 -7.23 -0.56 -0.17
N HIS A 41 -8.07 -0.54 0.85
CA HIS A 41 -9.09 0.49 1.07
C HIS A 41 -8.89 1.10 2.45
N ASN A 42 -8.98 2.43 2.54
CA ASN A 42 -8.63 3.24 3.71
C ASN A 42 -7.31 2.77 4.33
N THR A 43 -6.26 2.70 3.51
CA THR A 43 -4.98 2.03 3.84
C THR A 43 -4.41 2.49 5.18
N TYR A 44 -4.60 3.77 5.52
CA TYR A 44 -4.15 4.39 6.76
C TYR A 44 -4.76 3.78 8.03
N LEU A 45 -5.88 3.03 7.96
CA LEU A 45 -6.56 2.44 9.12
C LEU A 45 -5.95 1.10 9.53
N THR A 46 -5.63 0.95 10.82
CA THR A 46 -5.16 -0.32 11.40
C THR A 46 -6.24 -1.02 12.24
N GLY A 47 -7.51 -0.63 12.08
CA GLY A 47 -8.60 -1.12 12.92
C GLY A 47 -9.96 -0.64 12.45
N HIS A 48 -10.88 -0.44 13.39
CA HIS A 48 -12.27 -0.10 13.11
C HIS A 48 -12.42 1.24 12.36
N GLN A 49 -13.38 1.31 11.43
CA GLN A 49 -13.61 2.50 10.58
C GLN A 49 -13.96 3.77 11.36
N LEU A 50 -14.62 3.67 12.53
CA LEU A 50 -15.09 4.84 13.28
C LEU A 50 -14.21 5.23 14.47
N THR A 51 -13.49 4.27 15.03
CA THR A 51 -12.83 4.37 16.34
C THR A 51 -11.45 3.70 16.37
N GLY A 52 -11.01 3.19 15.22
CA GLY A 52 -9.70 2.60 15.06
C GLY A 52 -8.58 3.63 15.14
N LYS A 53 -7.38 3.17 14.85
CA LYS A 53 -6.19 4.01 14.77
C LYS A 53 -5.81 4.20 13.31
N SER A 54 -5.18 5.33 13.04
CA SER A 54 -4.44 5.54 11.79
C SER A 54 -2.95 5.40 12.03
N SER A 55 -2.22 4.99 11.00
CA SER A 55 -0.77 4.83 11.06
C SER A 55 -0.13 5.19 9.74
N VAL A 56 1.08 5.74 9.79
CA VAL A 56 1.94 5.86 8.61
C VAL A 56 2.52 4.50 8.24
N GLU A 57 2.84 3.68 9.24
CA GLU A 57 3.56 2.41 9.06
C GLU A 57 2.76 1.38 8.26
N ILE A 58 1.43 1.42 8.33
CA ILE A 58 0.59 0.48 7.59
C ILE A 58 0.75 0.63 6.07
N TYR A 59 1.10 1.82 5.55
CA TYR A 59 1.42 1.98 4.14
C TYR A 59 2.67 1.19 3.75
N ARG A 60 3.72 1.22 4.59
CA ARG A 60 4.93 0.41 4.36
C ARG A 60 4.58 -1.07 4.36
N GLN A 61 3.83 -1.51 5.36
CA GLN A 61 3.44 -2.93 5.49
C GLN A 61 2.56 -3.41 4.33
N CYS A 62 1.58 -2.62 3.88
CA CYS A 62 0.76 -2.94 2.72
C CYS A 62 1.60 -3.07 1.45
N LEU A 63 2.54 -2.14 1.21
CA LEU A 63 3.41 -2.18 0.04
C LEU A 63 4.38 -3.37 0.09
N LEU A 64 4.97 -3.65 1.26
CA LEU A 64 5.83 -4.82 1.47
C LEU A 64 5.08 -6.14 1.27
N ALA A 65 3.80 -6.20 1.64
CA ALA A 65 2.92 -7.34 1.37
C ALA A 65 2.50 -7.47 -0.11
N GLY A 66 2.97 -6.59 -1.00
CA GLY A 66 2.71 -6.64 -2.44
C GLY A 66 1.45 -5.90 -2.88
N CYS A 67 0.81 -5.10 -2.02
CA CYS A 67 -0.29 -4.21 -2.45
C CYS A 67 0.24 -3.19 -3.45
N ARG A 68 -0.51 -2.95 -4.54
CA ARG A 68 -0.16 -2.05 -5.65
C ARG A 68 -1.14 -0.88 -5.82
N CYS A 69 -2.24 -0.85 -5.08
CA CYS A 69 -3.14 0.31 -5.03
C CYS A 69 -3.45 0.68 -3.57
N VAL A 70 -3.07 1.89 -3.18
CA VAL A 70 -3.26 2.40 -1.81
C VAL A 70 -4.08 3.67 -1.83
N GLU A 71 -4.88 3.86 -0.77
CA GLU A 71 -5.84 4.96 -0.65
C GLU A 71 -5.36 6.01 0.35
N LEU A 72 -5.59 7.28 0.03
CA LEU A 72 -5.19 8.44 0.82
C LEU A 72 -6.34 9.45 0.89
N ASP A 73 -6.91 9.59 2.09
CA ASP A 73 -8.02 10.50 2.36
C ASP A 73 -7.47 11.83 2.86
N PHE A 74 -7.23 12.76 1.95
CA PHE A 74 -6.65 14.06 2.27
C PHE A 74 -7.71 15.02 2.84
N TRP A 75 -7.39 15.57 4.00
CA TRP A 75 -8.20 16.59 4.67
C TRP A 75 -7.37 17.81 5.05
N ASN A 76 -8.06 18.95 5.21
CA ASN A 76 -7.42 20.17 5.66
C ASN A 76 -6.95 20.05 7.11
N GLY A 77 -5.63 20.10 7.35
CA GLY A 77 -5.11 20.19 8.70
C GLY A 77 -5.13 21.62 9.23
N ARG A 78 -5.04 21.75 10.56
CA ARG A 78 -5.21 23.02 11.30
C ARG A 78 -4.04 24.00 11.10
N THR A 79 -2.85 23.50 10.80
CA THR A 79 -1.60 24.27 10.68
C THR A 79 -1.23 24.55 9.22
N GLU A 80 -2.21 24.61 8.34
CA GLU A 80 -2.01 24.69 6.88
C GLU A 80 -1.23 23.51 6.28
N GLU A 81 -1.10 22.41 7.02
CA GLU A 81 -0.53 21.14 6.55
C GLU A 81 -1.66 20.15 6.23
N PRO A 82 -1.64 19.49 5.06
CA PRO A 82 -2.60 18.43 4.78
C PRO A 82 -2.40 17.24 5.71
N VAL A 83 -3.50 16.59 6.08
CA VAL A 83 -3.51 15.39 6.92
C VAL A 83 -4.26 14.26 6.21
N ILE A 84 -4.07 13.04 6.69
CA ILE A 84 -4.86 11.87 6.28
C ILE A 84 -5.71 11.41 7.45
N VAL A 85 -7.02 11.28 7.22
CA VAL A 85 -7.98 10.87 8.23
C VAL A 85 -9.28 10.39 7.59
N HIS A 86 -9.99 9.50 8.27
CA HIS A 86 -11.36 9.16 7.89
C HIS A 86 -12.31 10.27 8.36
N GLY A 87 -12.80 11.07 7.42
CA GLY A 87 -13.63 12.25 7.68
C GLY A 87 -14.85 11.95 8.54
N TYR A 88 -15.24 12.90 9.39
CA TYR A 88 -16.42 12.81 10.27
C TYR A 88 -16.40 11.64 11.28
N THR A 89 -15.22 11.08 11.58
CA THR A 89 -15.06 10.00 12.58
C THR A 89 -14.19 10.42 13.76
N PHE A 90 -13.94 9.49 14.70
CA PHE A 90 -13.04 9.69 15.85
C PHE A 90 -11.63 9.16 15.61
N VAL A 91 -11.33 8.71 14.39
CA VAL A 91 -10.01 8.19 14.06
C VAL A 91 -8.98 9.33 14.10
N PRO A 92 -7.82 9.16 14.76
CA PRO A 92 -6.77 10.17 14.78
C PRO A 92 -6.22 10.45 13.38
N GLU A 93 -5.94 11.72 13.08
CA GLU A 93 -5.27 12.12 11.84
C GLU A 93 -3.77 11.80 11.87
N ILE A 94 -3.20 11.57 10.68
CA ILE A 94 -1.75 11.39 10.47
C ILE A 94 -1.23 12.40 9.43
N SER A 95 0.08 12.66 9.43
CA SER A 95 0.70 13.61 8.52
C SER A 95 0.69 13.10 7.08
N ALA A 96 0.12 13.87 6.15
CA ALA A 96 0.16 13.54 4.71
C ALA A 96 1.60 13.44 4.19
N ARG A 97 2.49 14.31 4.67
CA ARG A 97 3.91 14.33 4.29
C ARG A 97 4.59 13.02 4.67
N GLU A 98 4.41 12.57 5.90
CA GLU A 98 5.02 11.32 6.39
C GLU A 98 4.48 10.09 5.66
N VAL A 99 3.20 10.09 5.27
CA VAL A 99 2.62 9.02 4.44
C VAL A 99 3.23 9.00 3.05
N ILE A 100 3.35 10.15 2.38
CA ILE A 100 3.97 10.25 1.05
C ILE A 100 5.43 9.75 1.11
N GLU A 101 6.18 10.15 2.12
CA GLU A 101 7.55 9.69 2.36
C GLU A 101 7.60 8.16 2.60
N ALA A 102 6.73 7.62 3.43
CA ALA A 102 6.66 6.17 3.70
C ALA A 102 6.32 5.34 2.45
N ILE A 103 5.45 5.87 1.58
CA ILE A 103 5.14 5.26 0.28
C ILE A 103 6.38 5.27 -0.60
N ALA A 104 7.07 6.40 -0.72
CA ALA A 104 8.28 6.51 -1.55
C ALA A 104 9.37 5.50 -1.12
N GLU A 105 9.55 5.32 0.18
CA GLU A 105 10.52 4.36 0.75
C GLU A 105 10.20 2.90 0.46
N SER A 106 8.92 2.55 0.22
CA SER A 106 8.46 1.16 0.24
C SER A 106 7.80 0.69 -1.06
N ALA A 107 7.42 1.62 -1.95
CA ALA A 107 6.64 1.36 -3.16
C ALA A 107 7.19 0.19 -3.98
N PHE A 108 8.50 0.13 -4.16
CA PHE A 108 9.15 -0.83 -5.05
C PHE A 108 10.06 -1.85 -4.34
N LYS A 109 9.94 -2.02 -3.02
CA LYS A 109 10.82 -2.94 -2.27
C LYS A 109 10.58 -4.43 -2.56
N THR A 110 9.36 -4.80 -2.95
CA THR A 110 8.96 -6.21 -3.16
C THR A 110 8.35 -6.45 -4.54
N SER A 111 8.19 -5.42 -5.36
CA SER A 111 7.66 -5.50 -6.72
C SER A 111 8.03 -4.25 -7.51
N ASP A 112 8.54 -4.44 -8.73
CA ASP A 112 8.92 -3.36 -9.65
C ASP A 112 7.72 -2.81 -10.44
N TYR A 113 6.54 -3.40 -10.28
CA TYR A 113 5.31 -3.00 -10.97
C TYR A 113 4.70 -1.72 -10.38
N PRO A 114 3.96 -0.95 -11.20
CA PRO A 114 3.46 0.37 -10.82
C PRO A 114 2.59 0.33 -9.56
N VAL A 115 2.70 1.40 -8.77
CA VAL A 115 1.82 1.68 -7.64
C VAL A 115 0.82 2.76 -8.04
N VAL A 116 -0.45 2.51 -7.77
CA VAL A 116 -1.55 3.46 -7.94
C VAL A 116 -1.89 4.10 -6.59
N LEU A 117 -1.99 5.42 -6.58
CA LEU A 117 -2.45 6.18 -5.42
C LEU A 117 -3.87 6.67 -5.66
N SER A 118 -4.83 6.13 -4.91
CA SER A 118 -6.22 6.58 -4.93
C SER A 118 -6.36 7.76 -3.97
N PHE A 119 -6.53 8.98 -4.51
CA PHE A 119 -6.64 10.19 -3.71
C PHE A 119 -8.11 10.57 -3.51
N GLU A 120 -8.58 10.53 -2.27
CA GLU A 120 -9.83 11.14 -1.87
C GLU A 120 -9.53 12.54 -1.30
N ASN A 121 -9.86 13.60 -2.04
CA ASN A 121 -9.34 14.94 -1.78
C ASN A 121 -10.43 15.91 -1.26
N HIS A 122 -10.33 16.25 0.03
CA HIS A 122 -11.15 17.24 0.73
C HIS A 122 -10.37 18.51 1.10
N CYS A 123 -9.16 18.68 0.56
CA CYS A 123 -8.31 19.84 0.83
C CYS A 123 -8.74 21.07 0.04
N ASN A 124 -8.50 22.26 0.60
CA ASN A 124 -8.59 23.52 -0.12
C ASN A 124 -7.40 23.69 -1.09
N PRO A 125 -7.47 24.61 -2.08
CA PRO A 125 -6.43 24.75 -3.09
C PRO A 125 -5.01 24.99 -2.53
N ARG A 126 -4.89 25.67 -1.39
CA ARG A 126 -3.59 25.95 -0.76
C ARG A 126 -2.93 24.68 -0.23
N GLN A 127 -3.71 23.80 0.41
CA GLN A 127 -3.21 22.52 0.90
C GLN A 127 -3.08 21.48 -0.24
N GLN A 128 -3.92 21.53 -1.27
CA GLN A 128 -3.71 20.73 -2.50
C GLN A 128 -2.36 21.05 -3.16
N ALA A 129 -1.97 22.32 -3.22
CA ALA A 129 -0.65 22.72 -3.73
C ALA A 129 0.50 22.11 -2.90
N LYS A 130 0.32 21.97 -1.57
CA LYS A 130 1.29 21.26 -0.72
C LYS A 130 1.33 19.76 -1.00
N ILE A 131 0.18 19.10 -1.17
CA ILE A 131 0.13 17.67 -1.55
C ILE A 131 0.90 17.46 -2.85
N ALA A 132 0.63 18.27 -3.87
CA ALA A 132 1.34 18.21 -5.15
C ALA A 132 2.85 18.47 -5.00
N GLN A 133 3.24 19.37 -4.10
CA GLN A 133 4.64 19.64 -3.79
C GLN A 133 5.30 18.43 -3.13
N TYR A 134 4.68 17.82 -2.12
CA TYR A 134 5.19 16.61 -1.48
C TYR A 134 5.33 15.45 -2.45
N CYS A 135 4.36 15.23 -3.34
CA CYS A 135 4.50 14.20 -4.37
C CYS A 135 5.73 14.45 -5.25
N ARG A 136 5.97 15.69 -5.70
CA ARG A 136 7.17 16.02 -6.49
C ARG A 136 8.46 15.83 -5.68
N ASP A 137 8.49 16.30 -4.45
CA ASP A 137 9.70 16.26 -3.62
C ASP A 137 10.14 14.83 -3.27
N TYR A 138 9.17 13.94 -3.02
CA TYR A 138 9.44 12.58 -2.54
C TYR A 138 9.39 11.50 -3.62
N PHE A 139 8.57 11.65 -4.66
CA PHE A 139 8.48 10.67 -5.75
C PHE A 139 9.38 11.02 -6.95
N GLY A 140 9.85 12.27 -7.05
CA GLY A 140 10.64 12.78 -8.18
C GLY A 140 9.77 13.48 -9.22
#